data_AF-A0ABD2L5I5-F1
#
_entry.id   AF-A0ABD2L5I5-F1
#
_cell.length_a   1.000
_cell.length_b   1.000
_cell.length_c   1.000
_cell.angle_alpha   90.00
_cell.angle_beta   90.00
_cell.angle_gamma   90.00
#
_symmetry.space_group_name_H-M   'P 1'
#
loop_
_entity.id
_entity.type
_entity.pdbx_description
1 polymer ?
#
loop_
_entity_poly.entity_id
_entity_poly.type
_entity_poly.pdbx_seq_one_letter_code
_entity_poly.pdbx_strand_id
1 'polypeptide(L)'
;MDFSLFRLPSLPHFPTSLPLCPFLLLFLLSNPPIFASDSAAFPASSCRNIQQACAAQLFFFPPLPSVQETVPDVPLEQRLEEEEEEEGSGEGAGAVDAGGGWHFVPMSGPLSFPLYDEFVPTTPSYDYNAEPLEMRQVDICACPENDQCSFDTESTVKFSPQIRVAFCRPLAEVFKSKCKGARSLARVIGTLDRQKFDSFSGVNDTVIFCRCESERWSRVMVEPWREHFSFTYKCLSSK
;
A
#
# COMPACT_ATOMS: atom_id res chain seq x y z
N MET A 1 -33.72 67.11 -13.13
CA MET A 1 -32.69 66.08 -13.00
C MET A 1 -33.29 64.77 -13.51
N ASP A 2 -33.68 64.75 -14.79
CA ASP A 2 -32.84 64.43 -15.98
C ASP A 2 -32.60 62.92 -16.08
N PHE A 3 -33.44 62.18 -16.81
CA PHE A 3 -33.39 61.91 -18.26
C PHE A 3 -32.07 61.33 -18.76
N SER A 4 -32.08 60.02 -19.09
CA SER A 4 -31.56 59.43 -20.34
C SER A 4 -31.68 57.90 -20.24
N LEU A 5 -32.69 57.24 -20.81
CA LEU A 5 -32.80 56.81 -22.22
C LEU A 5 -31.51 56.14 -22.74
N PHE A 6 -31.47 54.81 -22.68
CA PHE A 6 -30.57 54.01 -23.53
C PHE A 6 -31.38 53.11 -24.46
N ARG A 7 -31.09 53.31 -25.75
CA ARG A 7 -31.67 52.68 -26.95
C ARG A 7 -31.29 51.20 -27.05
N LEU A 8 -32.28 50.41 -27.48
CA LEU A 8 -32.12 49.09 -28.11
C LEU A 8 -31.41 49.20 -29.46
N PRO A 9 -30.55 48.24 -29.83
CA PRO A 9 -30.30 47.91 -31.22
C PRO A 9 -31.18 46.73 -31.69
N SER A 10 -31.64 46.90 -32.92
CA SER A 10 -32.57 46.12 -33.72
C SER A 10 -32.09 44.70 -34.06
N LEU A 11 -33.02 43.75 -34.00
CA LEU A 11 -32.93 42.40 -34.56
C LEU A 11 -32.76 42.40 -36.09
N PRO A 12 -31.88 41.58 -36.66
CA PRO A 12 -31.94 41.24 -38.07
C PRO A 12 -33.02 40.17 -38.33
N HIS A 13 -33.85 40.45 -39.34
CA HIS A 13 -34.81 39.53 -39.95
C HIS A 13 -34.13 38.29 -40.52
N PHE A 14 -34.59 37.10 -40.12
CA PHE A 14 -34.32 35.86 -40.83
C PHE A 14 -35.56 35.46 -41.65
N PRO A 15 -35.42 35.24 -42.97
CA PRO A 15 -36.52 34.78 -43.79
C PRO A 15 -36.81 33.29 -43.55
N THR A 16 -38.08 33.03 -43.33
CA THR A 16 -38.80 31.78 -43.58
C THR A 16 -38.61 31.31 -45.02
N SER A 17 -38.14 30.06 -45.23
CA SER A 17 -38.79 29.09 -46.13
C SER A 17 -38.01 27.77 -46.32
N LEU A 18 -38.71 26.66 -46.04
CA LEU A 18 -38.68 25.35 -46.74
C LEU A 18 -37.45 24.40 -46.57
N PRO A 19 -37.59 23.08 -46.84
CA PRO A 19 -38.75 22.19 -46.66
C PRO A 19 -38.42 20.93 -45.84
N LEU A 20 -39.49 20.22 -45.43
CA LEU A 20 -39.45 18.89 -44.82
C LEU A 20 -38.61 17.90 -45.64
N CYS A 21 -37.70 17.20 -44.96
CA CYS A 21 -37.03 16.01 -45.50
C CYS A 21 -37.38 14.81 -44.60
N PRO A 22 -38.16 13.82 -45.08
CA PRO A 22 -38.50 12.62 -44.33
C PRO A 22 -37.40 11.58 -44.55
N PHE A 23 -36.36 11.60 -43.74
CA PHE A 23 -35.45 10.46 -43.59
C PHE A 23 -35.45 10.03 -42.13
N LEU A 24 -36.57 9.41 -41.76
CA LEU A 24 -36.75 8.65 -40.54
C LEU A 24 -37.01 7.22 -40.99
N LEU A 25 -35.95 6.43 -41.17
CA LEU A 25 -35.99 4.97 -41.10
C LEU A 25 -34.58 4.39 -41.29
N LEU A 26 -34.23 3.48 -40.38
CA LEU A 26 -33.01 2.65 -40.31
C LEU A 26 -31.81 3.25 -39.56
N PHE A 27 -31.89 3.28 -38.22
CA PHE A 27 -30.76 2.92 -37.33
C PHE A 27 -31.31 2.51 -35.95
N LEU A 28 -32.04 1.40 -35.92
CA LEU A 28 -32.28 0.64 -34.70
C LEU A 28 -31.71 -0.76 -34.94
N LEU A 29 -30.75 -1.15 -34.09
CA LEU A 29 -30.12 -2.47 -33.91
C LEU A 29 -28.59 -2.48 -34.13
N SER A 30 -27.87 -1.80 -33.24
CA SER A 30 -26.49 -2.17 -32.87
C SER A 30 -26.08 -1.47 -31.56
N ASN A 31 -26.68 -1.89 -30.44
CA ASN A 31 -26.12 -1.61 -29.11
C ASN A 31 -25.19 -2.76 -28.72
N PRO A 32 -23.86 -2.60 -28.75
CA PRO A 32 -22.99 -3.38 -27.89
C PRO A 32 -23.09 -2.85 -26.45
N PRO A 33 -22.97 -3.70 -25.42
CA PRO A 33 -22.88 -3.24 -24.04
C PRO A 33 -21.60 -2.43 -23.86
N ILE A 34 -21.76 -1.13 -23.63
CA ILE A 34 -20.71 -0.24 -23.16
C ILE A 34 -20.47 -0.58 -21.69
N PHE A 35 -19.52 -1.48 -21.42
CA PHE A 35 -18.83 -1.49 -20.12
C PHE A 35 -17.88 -0.29 -20.12
N ALA A 36 -18.40 0.88 -19.74
CA ALA A 36 -17.59 2.02 -19.36
C ALA A 36 -17.03 1.74 -17.96
N SER A 37 -15.79 1.24 -17.92
CA SER A 37 -14.94 1.36 -16.73
C SER A 37 -14.47 2.81 -16.69
N ASP A 38 -15.28 3.67 -16.10
CA ASP A 38 -15.00 5.10 -15.99
C ASP A 38 -14.04 5.34 -14.81
N SER A 39 -12.79 4.90 -14.97
CA SER A 39 -11.70 5.37 -14.14
C SER A 39 -11.34 6.76 -14.66
N ALA A 40 -11.85 7.80 -13.99
CA ALA A 40 -11.56 9.20 -14.28
C ALA A 40 -10.03 9.41 -14.38
N ALA A 41 -9.53 9.43 -15.61
CA ALA A 41 -8.15 9.70 -15.93
C ALA A 41 -7.93 11.21 -15.78
N PHE A 42 -7.48 11.63 -14.60
CA PHE A 42 -6.82 12.93 -14.49
C PHE A 42 -5.69 12.97 -15.53
N PRO A 43 -5.48 14.08 -16.26
CA PRO A 43 -4.37 14.18 -17.19
C PRO A 43 -3.09 13.99 -16.37
N ALA A 44 -2.46 12.82 -16.52
CA ALA A 44 -1.25 12.48 -15.80
C ALA A 44 -0.23 13.56 -16.11
N SER A 45 0.14 14.36 -15.11
CA SER A 45 1.16 15.39 -15.28
C SER A 45 2.44 14.73 -15.78
N SER A 46 3.19 15.41 -16.64
CA SER A 46 4.49 14.91 -17.11
C SER A 46 5.39 14.53 -15.92
N CYS A 47 6.08 13.39 -16.01
CA CYS A 47 7.04 12.97 -15.00
C CYS A 47 8.12 14.05 -14.84
N ARG A 48 8.42 14.42 -13.59
CA ARG A 48 9.36 15.53 -13.29
C ARG A 48 10.82 15.10 -13.36
N ASN A 49 11.07 13.82 -13.14
CA ASN A 49 12.42 13.25 -13.07
C ASN A 49 12.38 11.82 -13.63
N ILE A 50 13.48 11.38 -14.24
CA ILE A 50 13.68 9.99 -14.71
C ILE A 50 13.57 8.95 -13.59
N GLN A 51 13.78 9.35 -12.33
CA GLN A 51 13.65 8.49 -11.13
C GLN A 51 12.21 8.35 -10.64
N GLN A 52 11.25 9.05 -11.25
CA GLN A 52 9.84 8.93 -10.93
C GLN A 52 9.23 7.75 -11.71
N ALA A 53 8.48 6.89 -11.02
CA ALA A 53 7.72 5.85 -11.71
C ALA A 53 6.59 6.48 -12.54
N CYS A 54 6.36 5.95 -13.73
CA CYS A 54 5.32 6.43 -14.64
C CYS A 54 3.99 5.69 -14.44
N ALA A 55 4.04 4.43 -14.02
CA ALA A 55 2.86 3.63 -13.70
C ALA A 55 3.16 2.58 -12.63
N ALA A 56 2.10 2.07 -12.01
CA ALA A 56 2.14 0.94 -11.08
C ALA A 56 1.08 -0.10 -11.45
N GLN A 57 1.40 -1.37 -11.21
CA GLN A 57 0.47 -2.49 -11.26
C GLN A 57 0.28 -3.04 -9.86
N LEU A 58 -0.98 -3.11 -9.45
CA LEU A 58 -1.45 -3.70 -8.21
C LEU A 58 -2.11 -5.04 -8.51
N PHE A 59 -1.66 -6.10 -7.85
CA PHE A 59 -2.19 -7.45 -8.00
C PHE A 59 -2.90 -7.85 -6.71
N PHE A 60 -4.15 -8.29 -6.86
CA PHE A 60 -4.98 -8.75 -5.75
C PHE A 60 -5.08 -10.27 -5.79
N PHE A 61 -4.64 -10.92 -4.72
CA PHE A 61 -4.62 -12.37 -4.61
C PHE A 61 -5.80 -12.87 -3.76
N PRO A 62 -6.25 -14.12 -3.96
CA PRO A 62 -7.25 -14.71 -3.09
C PRO A 62 -6.73 -14.83 -1.66
N PRO A 63 -7.59 -14.68 -0.63
CA PRO A 63 -7.20 -14.93 0.75
C PRO A 63 -6.80 -16.40 0.91
N LEU A 64 -5.83 -16.68 1.79
CA LEU A 64 -5.60 -18.06 2.19
C LEU A 64 -6.88 -18.62 2.81
N PRO A 65 -7.22 -19.90 2.58
CA PRO A 65 -8.27 -20.54 3.34
C PRO A 65 -7.90 -20.40 4.81
N SER A 66 -8.76 -19.74 5.59
CA SER A 66 -8.56 -19.63 7.03
C SER A 66 -8.38 -21.05 7.55
N VAL A 67 -7.19 -21.36 8.09
CA VAL A 67 -7.05 -22.53 8.93
C VAL A 67 -8.04 -22.27 10.04
N GLN A 68 -9.18 -22.96 10.01
CA GLN A 68 -10.02 -23.08 11.19
C GLN A 68 -9.08 -23.66 12.23
N GLU A 69 -8.63 -22.83 13.17
CA GLU A 69 -8.12 -23.33 14.43
C GLU A 69 -9.26 -24.17 14.99
N THR A 70 -9.19 -25.47 14.72
CA THR A 70 -9.83 -26.46 15.58
C THR A 70 -9.12 -26.28 16.90
N VAL A 71 -9.64 -25.37 17.72
CA VAL A 71 -9.39 -25.35 19.15
C VAL A 71 -9.77 -26.76 19.60
N PRO A 72 -8.83 -27.62 19.99
CA PRO A 72 -9.24 -28.83 20.67
C PRO A 72 -9.93 -28.35 21.95
N ASP A 73 -11.22 -28.65 22.07
CA ASP A 73 -11.97 -28.52 23.32
C ASP A 73 -11.27 -29.41 24.35
N VAL A 74 -10.25 -28.88 25.01
CA VAL A 74 -9.66 -29.47 26.20
C VAL A 74 -10.47 -28.88 27.36
N PRO A 75 -11.30 -29.67 28.05
CA PRO A 75 -11.99 -29.21 29.23
C PRO A 75 -10.97 -28.75 30.26
N LEU A 76 -11.06 -27.48 30.64
CA LEU A 76 -10.24 -26.86 31.66
C LEU A 76 -10.78 -27.26 33.04
N GLU A 77 -10.65 -28.53 33.41
CA GLU A 77 -10.83 -28.94 34.79
C GLU A 77 -9.66 -29.83 35.23
N GLN A 78 -9.16 -29.52 36.43
CA GLN A 78 -8.18 -30.25 37.24
C GLN A 78 -6.69 -30.00 36.93
N ARG A 79 -6.21 -28.83 37.34
CA ARG A 79 -4.83 -28.69 37.84
C ARG A 79 -4.71 -27.57 38.88
N LEU A 80 -5.53 -27.65 39.91
CA LEU A 80 -5.38 -26.97 41.20
C LEU A 80 -5.69 -28.04 42.24
N GLU A 81 -4.96 -28.05 43.35
CA GLU A 81 -4.72 -29.20 44.26
C GLU A 81 -3.57 -30.07 43.70
N GLU A 82 -2.36 -30.14 44.24
CA GLU A 82 -1.86 -29.98 45.61
C GLU A 82 -0.45 -29.36 45.53
N GLU A 83 -0.14 -28.41 46.41
CA GLU A 83 1.20 -28.20 47.01
C GLU A 83 1.05 -27.09 48.06
N GLU A 84 0.42 -27.46 49.19
CA GLU A 84 0.63 -26.80 50.48
C GLU A 84 1.51 -27.72 51.34
N GLU A 85 2.28 -27.06 52.23
CA GLU A 85 3.06 -27.59 53.36
C GLU A 85 4.53 -27.95 53.07
N GLU A 86 5.43 -26.99 53.36
CA GLU A 86 6.46 -27.25 54.38
C GLU A 86 6.87 -25.94 55.08
N GLU A 87 6.40 -25.76 56.31
CA GLU A 87 6.89 -24.77 57.27
C GLU A 87 8.33 -25.14 57.70
N GLY A 88 9.30 -24.31 57.32
CA GLY A 88 10.70 -24.41 57.77
C GLY A 88 11.06 -23.31 58.75
N SER A 89 11.02 -23.65 60.04
CA SER A 89 11.41 -22.87 61.22
C SER A 89 12.71 -22.05 61.05
N GLY A 90 12.64 -20.76 61.42
CA GLY A 90 13.78 -19.85 61.47
C GLY A 90 14.26 -19.60 62.90
N GLU A 91 15.55 -19.80 63.16
CA GLU A 91 16.31 -19.13 64.22
C GLU A 91 17.81 -19.16 63.87
N GLY A 92 18.46 -17.99 63.89
CA GLY A 92 19.91 -17.88 63.68
C GLY A 92 20.40 -16.47 63.38
N ALA A 93 20.67 -15.71 64.43
CA ALA A 93 21.31 -14.39 64.37
C ALA A 93 22.77 -14.46 63.88
N GLY A 94 23.19 -13.46 63.10
CA GLY A 94 24.60 -13.24 62.75
C GLY A 94 24.80 -11.89 62.06
N ALA A 95 25.22 -10.89 62.83
CA ALA A 95 25.61 -9.58 62.32
C ALA A 95 27.04 -9.63 61.74
N VAL A 96 27.24 -9.15 60.51
CA VAL A 96 28.53 -8.59 60.06
C VAL A 96 28.26 -7.43 59.07
N ASP A 97 29.06 -6.39 59.29
CA ASP A 97 29.09 -5.04 58.76
C ASP A 97 29.59 -4.91 57.30
N ALA A 98 29.34 -3.72 56.75
CA ALA A 98 30.07 -3.01 55.68
C ALA A 98 29.75 -3.27 54.20
N GLY A 99 29.31 -2.19 53.53
CA GLY A 99 29.57 -1.96 52.09
C GLY A 99 28.37 -1.45 51.30
N GLY A 100 28.39 -0.17 50.93
CA GLY A 100 27.30 0.51 50.22
C GLY A 100 26.84 -0.22 48.95
N GLY A 101 25.57 -0.61 48.94
CA GLY A 101 24.88 -1.19 47.80
C GLY A 101 23.71 -0.32 47.39
N TRP A 102 23.64 0.02 46.11
CA TRP A 102 22.43 0.57 45.50
C TRP A 102 21.28 -0.41 45.78
N HIS A 103 20.21 0.08 46.41
CA HIS A 103 19.00 -0.71 46.65
C HIS A 103 18.42 -1.19 45.31
N PHE A 104 18.68 -2.44 44.97
CA PHE A 104 17.89 -3.14 43.97
C PHE A 104 16.57 -3.49 44.65
N VAL A 105 15.50 -2.80 44.30
CA VAL A 105 14.14 -3.17 44.72
C VAL A 105 13.70 -4.30 43.78
N PRO A 106 13.54 -5.55 44.26
CA PRO A 106 12.91 -6.57 43.44
C PRO A 106 11.44 -6.17 43.23
N MET A 107 11.04 -5.95 41.97
CA MET A 107 9.63 -5.86 41.61
C MET A 107 9.02 -7.26 41.71
N SER A 108 8.74 -7.68 42.94
CA SER A 108 7.88 -8.83 43.24
C SER A 108 6.49 -8.28 43.62
N GLY A 109 5.71 -7.94 42.60
CA GLY A 109 4.31 -7.53 42.74
C GLY A 109 3.57 -7.82 41.44
N PRO A 110 2.27 -8.16 41.47
CA PRO A 110 1.51 -8.62 40.30
C PRO A 110 1.13 -7.41 39.44
N LEU A 111 2.13 -6.79 38.84
CA LEU A 111 1.94 -5.98 37.65
C LEU A 111 2.34 -6.87 36.50
N SER A 112 1.41 -7.76 36.13
CA SER A 112 1.39 -8.31 34.79
C SER A 112 1.40 -7.11 33.84
N PHE A 113 2.57 -6.82 33.29
CA PHE A 113 2.65 -6.02 32.08
C PHE A 113 1.64 -6.65 31.11
N PRO A 114 0.70 -5.89 30.53
CA PRO A 114 -0.09 -6.47 29.47
C PRO A 114 0.88 -6.69 28.30
N LEU A 115 1.39 -7.91 28.23
CA LEU A 115 1.99 -8.46 27.03
C LEU A 115 0.82 -8.52 26.05
N TYR A 116 0.55 -7.42 25.36
CA TYR A 116 -0.26 -7.44 24.16
C TYR A 116 0.56 -8.21 23.13
N ASP A 117 0.52 -9.53 23.26
CA ASP A 117 0.93 -10.50 22.27
C ASP A 117 -0.18 -10.60 21.23
N GLU A 118 -0.52 -9.45 20.66
CA GLU A 118 -1.28 -9.42 19.42
C GLU A 118 -0.27 -9.83 18.36
N PHE A 119 -0.06 -11.14 18.26
CA PHE A 119 0.56 -11.78 17.11
C PHE A 119 -0.21 -11.30 15.88
N VAL A 120 0.25 -10.20 15.28
CA VAL A 120 -0.09 -9.88 13.90
C VAL A 120 0.32 -11.13 13.13
N PRO A 121 -0.61 -11.85 12.48
CA PRO A 121 -0.29 -13.10 11.84
C PRO A 121 0.89 -12.88 10.89
N THR A 122 2.01 -13.54 11.18
CA THR A 122 3.19 -13.56 10.31
C THR A 122 2.97 -14.46 9.09
N THR A 123 1.82 -15.15 9.06
CA THR A 123 1.36 -15.93 7.92
C THR A 123 0.80 -15.01 6.85
N PRO A 124 1.18 -15.21 5.57
CA PRO A 124 0.66 -14.40 4.49
C PRO A 124 -0.85 -14.55 4.45
N SER A 125 -1.59 -13.44 4.50
CA SER A 125 -3.06 -13.45 4.43
C SER A 125 -3.60 -13.88 3.05
N TYR A 126 -2.71 -14.02 2.06
CA TYR A 126 -3.04 -14.30 0.66
C TYR A 126 -2.24 -15.46 0.09
N ASP A 127 -2.85 -16.21 -0.83
CA ASP A 127 -2.14 -17.18 -1.64
C ASP A 127 -1.40 -16.50 -2.79
N TYR A 128 -0.11 -16.21 -2.60
CA TYR A 128 0.74 -15.64 -3.65
C TYR A 128 1.15 -16.64 -4.73
N ASN A 129 0.83 -17.93 -4.56
CA ASN A 129 1.07 -18.96 -5.58
C ASN A 129 -0.15 -19.13 -6.51
N ALA A 130 -1.33 -18.67 -6.08
CA ALA A 130 -2.52 -18.63 -6.93
C ALA A 130 -2.43 -17.52 -7.99
N GLU A 131 -3.28 -17.61 -9.02
CA GLU A 131 -3.43 -16.53 -9.98
C GLU A 131 -4.07 -15.29 -9.30
N PRO A 132 -3.59 -14.06 -9.62
CA PRO A 132 -4.24 -12.84 -9.15
C PRO A 132 -5.71 -12.80 -9.61
N LEU A 133 -6.63 -12.53 -8.67
CA LEU A 133 -8.05 -12.34 -8.96
C LEU A 133 -8.29 -11.08 -9.79
N GLU A 134 -7.48 -10.05 -9.54
CA GLU A 134 -7.59 -8.76 -10.20
C GLU A 134 -6.20 -8.13 -10.36
N MET A 135 -6.01 -7.46 -11.50
CA MET A 135 -4.86 -6.61 -11.76
C MET A 135 -5.37 -5.20 -12.06
N ARG A 136 -4.89 -4.23 -11.30
CA ARG A 136 -5.20 -2.82 -11.47
C ARG A 136 -3.95 -2.05 -11.86
N GLN A 137 -3.96 -1.46 -13.04
CA GLN A 137 -2.94 -0.52 -13.46
C GLN A 137 -3.33 0.90 -13.01
N VAL A 138 -2.35 1.64 -12.51
CA VAL A 138 -2.49 3.03 -12.08
C VAL A 138 -1.40 3.84 -12.77
N ASP A 139 -1.81 4.81 -13.58
CA ASP A 139 -0.89 5.76 -14.21
C ASP A 139 -0.53 6.86 -13.21
N ILE A 140 0.77 7.08 -13.01
CA ILE A 140 1.32 8.04 -12.04
C ILE A 140 1.66 9.35 -12.76
N CYS A 141 2.38 9.26 -13.88
CA CYS A 141 2.79 10.40 -14.68
C CYS A 141 3.07 9.99 -16.13
N ALA A 142 2.97 10.96 -17.06
CA ALA A 142 3.28 10.73 -18.47
C ALA A 142 4.78 10.86 -18.74
N CYS A 143 5.34 9.90 -19.48
CA CYS A 143 6.73 9.98 -19.94
C CYS A 143 6.91 11.06 -21.02
N PRO A 144 8.10 11.68 -21.13
CA PRO A 144 8.41 12.62 -22.22
C PRO A 144 8.43 11.90 -23.59
N GLU A 145 8.24 12.64 -24.69
CA GLU A 145 7.90 12.13 -26.04
C GLU A 145 8.73 10.95 -26.61
N ASN A 146 9.98 10.76 -26.15
CA ASN A 146 10.86 9.68 -26.63
C ASN A 146 10.95 8.47 -25.69
N ASP A 147 10.37 8.57 -24.50
CA ASP A 147 10.42 7.54 -23.46
C ASP A 147 9.04 6.87 -23.33
N GLN A 148 9.02 5.56 -23.08
CA GLN A 148 7.77 4.80 -22.98
C GLN A 148 7.58 4.24 -21.58
N CYS A 149 6.37 4.40 -21.03
CA CYS A 149 5.99 3.72 -19.81
C CYS A 149 5.59 2.28 -20.14
N SER A 150 6.49 1.33 -19.89
CA SER A 150 6.26 -0.08 -20.16
C SER A 150 6.62 -0.94 -18.95
N PHE A 151 5.88 -2.04 -18.78
CA PHE A 151 6.13 -3.06 -17.75
C PHE A 151 7.12 -4.14 -18.22
N ASP A 152 8.07 -3.76 -19.09
CA ASP A 152 9.15 -4.63 -19.53
C ASP A 152 10.14 -4.91 -18.39
N THR A 153 10.86 -6.02 -18.47
CA THR A 153 11.79 -6.47 -17.42
C THR A 153 12.89 -5.46 -17.13
N GLU A 154 13.31 -4.68 -18.12
CA GLU A 154 14.41 -3.73 -17.98
C GLU A 154 14.01 -2.39 -17.34
N SER A 155 12.73 -2.03 -17.38
CA SER A 155 12.16 -0.78 -16.87
C SER A 155 11.29 -0.96 -15.63
N THR A 156 11.15 -2.19 -15.12
CA THR A 156 10.18 -2.53 -14.07
C THR A 156 10.85 -2.98 -12.78
N VAL A 157 10.40 -2.43 -11.64
CA VAL A 157 10.77 -2.92 -10.31
C VAL A 157 9.59 -3.67 -9.69
N LYS A 158 9.82 -4.92 -9.29
CA LYS A 158 8.88 -5.73 -8.52
C LYS A 158 9.21 -5.63 -7.03
N PHE A 159 8.43 -4.85 -6.28
CA PHE A 159 8.64 -4.69 -4.83
C PHE A 159 8.08 -5.86 -4.01
N SER A 160 6.97 -6.43 -4.47
CA SER A 160 6.30 -7.54 -3.81
C SER A 160 5.51 -8.34 -4.86
N PRO A 161 4.90 -9.49 -4.49
CA PRO A 161 3.93 -10.15 -5.37
C PRO A 161 2.78 -9.22 -5.78
N GLN A 162 2.40 -8.29 -4.91
CA GLN A 162 1.24 -7.39 -5.09
C GLN A 162 1.57 -6.10 -5.83
N ILE A 163 2.83 -5.67 -5.87
CA ILE A 163 3.19 -4.32 -6.36
C ILE A 163 4.35 -4.40 -7.35
N ARG A 164 4.10 -3.91 -8.55
CA ARG A 164 5.12 -3.63 -9.58
C ARG A 164 5.03 -2.18 -10.02
N VAL A 165 6.17 -1.58 -10.33
CA VAL A 165 6.23 -0.20 -10.80
C VAL A 165 7.09 -0.12 -12.06
N ALA A 166 6.65 0.69 -13.01
CA ALA A 166 7.33 0.93 -14.28
C ALA A 166 7.97 2.32 -14.28
N PHE A 167 9.12 2.43 -14.94
CA PHE A 167 9.83 3.68 -15.18
C PHE A 167 9.88 4.00 -16.67
N CYS A 168 10.05 5.27 -17.01
CA CYS A 168 10.13 5.73 -18.40
C CYS A 168 11.38 5.22 -19.16
N ARG A 169 12.42 4.81 -18.42
CA ARG A 169 13.71 4.38 -18.97
C ARG A 169 14.20 3.10 -18.29
N PRO A 170 15.17 2.38 -18.89
CA PRO A 170 15.78 1.23 -18.28
C PRO A 170 16.35 1.53 -16.88
N LEU A 171 16.18 0.61 -15.94
CA LEU A 171 16.61 0.79 -14.55
C LEU A 171 18.12 1.03 -14.41
N ALA A 172 18.93 0.50 -15.33
CA ALA A 172 20.37 0.75 -15.39
C ALA A 172 20.71 2.21 -15.76
N GLU A 173 19.82 2.88 -16.49
CA GLU A 173 19.94 4.29 -16.82
C GLU A 173 19.46 5.19 -15.68
N VAL A 174 18.31 4.85 -15.10
CA VAL A 174 17.66 5.60 -14.02
C VAL A 174 18.47 5.53 -12.72
N PHE A 175 18.92 4.34 -12.34
CA PHE A 175 19.60 4.08 -11.07
C PHE A 175 21.06 3.67 -11.28
N LYS A 176 21.94 4.68 -11.29
CA LYS A 176 23.39 4.47 -11.45
C LYS A 176 24.03 3.74 -10.26
N SER A 177 23.46 3.89 -9.07
CA SER A 177 23.98 3.28 -7.86
C SER A 177 23.31 1.92 -7.58
N LYS A 178 24.08 0.96 -7.09
CA LYS A 178 23.56 -0.31 -6.57
C LYS A 178 23.15 -0.12 -5.11
N CYS A 179 22.04 -0.72 -4.68
CA CYS A 179 21.62 -0.69 -3.30
C CYS A 179 22.65 -1.40 -2.40
N LYS A 180 23.22 -0.69 -1.42
CA LYS A 180 24.22 -1.21 -0.48
C LYS A 180 23.92 -0.76 0.94
N GLY A 181 24.07 -1.68 1.90
CA GLY A 181 23.95 -1.40 3.33
C GLY A 181 22.54 -1.04 3.80
N ALA A 182 22.44 -0.59 5.05
CA ALA A 182 21.18 -0.32 5.74
C ALA A 182 20.40 0.90 5.23
N ARG A 183 21.04 1.81 4.47
CA ARG A 183 20.44 3.06 3.98
C ARG A 183 19.80 2.96 2.60
N SER A 184 19.75 1.76 2.01
CA SER A 184 19.14 1.54 0.70
C SER A 184 17.68 1.14 0.83
N LEU A 185 16.84 2.13 1.16
CA LEU A 185 15.39 1.97 1.26
C LEU A 185 14.72 2.49 0.00
N ALA A 186 13.70 1.78 -0.43
CA ALA A 186 12.75 2.25 -1.43
C ALA A 186 11.38 2.42 -0.78
N ARG A 187 10.57 3.35 -1.27
CA ARG A 187 9.22 3.60 -0.77
C ARG A 187 8.23 3.61 -1.91
N VAL A 188 7.09 2.97 -1.70
CA VAL A 188 5.91 3.10 -2.56
C VAL A 188 4.87 3.87 -1.75
N ILE A 189 4.39 4.99 -2.29
CA ILE A 189 3.47 5.90 -1.62
C ILE A 189 2.12 5.82 -2.31
N GLY A 190 1.07 5.61 -1.53
CA GLY A 190 -0.26 5.41 -2.09
C GLY A 190 -1.38 5.42 -1.06
N THR A 191 -2.59 5.19 -1.55
CA THR A 191 -3.78 5.09 -0.71
C THR A 191 -3.97 3.65 -0.28
N LEU A 192 -4.10 3.39 1.02
CA LEU A 192 -4.37 2.04 1.54
C LEU A 192 -5.75 1.56 1.11
N ASP A 193 -5.88 0.24 0.93
CA ASP A 193 -7.18 -0.42 0.85
C ASP A 193 -7.83 -0.42 2.25
N ARG A 194 -8.99 0.21 2.37
CA ARG A 194 -9.72 0.35 3.63
C ARG A 194 -10.24 -0.97 4.20
N GLN A 195 -10.37 -2.01 3.38
CA GLN A 195 -10.83 -3.32 3.84
C GLN A 195 -9.67 -4.18 4.34
N LYS A 196 -8.50 -4.05 3.71
CA LYS A 196 -7.39 -4.99 3.89
C LYS A 196 -6.22 -4.42 4.68
N PHE A 197 -6.09 -3.10 4.76
CA PHE A 197 -5.03 -2.30 5.44
C PHE A 197 -3.56 -2.69 5.16
N ASP A 198 -3.31 -3.79 4.43
CA ASP A 198 -2.00 -4.34 4.11
C ASP A 198 -1.65 -4.21 2.61
N SER A 199 -2.59 -3.71 1.81
CA SER A 199 -2.44 -3.49 0.37
C SER A 199 -2.81 -2.06 -0.01
N PHE A 200 -2.25 -1.57 -1.12
CA PHE A 200 -2.68 -0.31 -1.71
C PHE A 200 -3.94 -0.49 -2.55
N SER A 201 -4.85 0.46 -2.48
CA SER A 201 -5.94 0.64 -3.44
C SER A 201 -5.51 1.49 -4.65
N GLY A 202 -4.47 2.33 -4.48
CA GLY A 202 -3.86 3.13 -5.53
C GLY A 202 -2.46 3.58 -5.16
N VAL A 203 -1.60 3.80 -6.15
CA VAL A 203 -0.23 4.32 -5.98
C VAL A 203 -0.15 5.73 -6.53
N ASN A 204 0.43 6.63 -5.76
CA ASN A 204 0.55 8.04 -6.09
C ASN A 204 1.99 8.42 -6.46
N ASP A 205 2.98 7.84 -5.78
CA ASP A 205 4.38 8.17 -6.00
C ASP A 205 5.30 7.02 -5.55
N THR A 206 6.56 7.07 -5.98
CA THR A 206 7.59 6.11 -5.61
C THR A 206 8.91 6.83 -5.34
N VAL A 207 9.60 6.44 -4.28
CA VAL A 207 10.90 7.01 -3.93
C VAL A 207 11.93 5.89 -3.88
N ILE A 208 12.83 5.87 -4.85
CA ILE A 208 13.92 4.90 -4.96
C ILE A 208 15.15 5.61 -5.54
N PHE A 209 16.34 5.28 -5.03
CA PHE A 209 17.59 5.96 -5.42
C PHE A 209 18.66 5.00 -5.91
N CYS A 210 18.40 3.70 -5.86
CA CYS A 210 19.38 2.66 -6.18
C CYS A 210 18.71 1.45 -6.84
N ARG A 211 19.49 0.69 -7.61
CA ARG A 211 19.06 -0.57 -8.22
C ARG A 211 19.36 -1.74 -7.29
N CYS A 212 18.37 -2.61 -7.08
CA CYS A 212 18.55 -3.85 -6.33
C CYS A 212 18.94 -4.98 -7.29
N GLU A 213 20.17 -5.49 -7.19
CA GLU A 213 20.68 -6.50 -8.14
C GLU A 213 20.05 -7.87 -7.96
N SER A 214 19.63 -8.20 -6.75
CA SER A 214 18.96 -9.47 -6.47
C SER A 214 17.50 -9.48 -6.96
N GLU A 215 16.97 -8.31 -7.35
CA GLU A 215 15.55 -8.06 -7.64
C GLU A 215 14.59 -8.44 -6.51
N ARG A 216 15.13 -8.77 -5.32
CA ARG A 216 14.37 -9.20 -4.17
C ARG A 216 14.29 -8.08 -3.15
N TRP A 217 13.08 -7.59 -2.96
CA TRP A 217 12.75 -6.59 -1.96
C TRP A 217 12.00 -7.24 -0.81
N SER A 218 12.24 -6.76 0.40
CA SER A 218 11.45 -7.13 1.59
C SER A 218 10.82 -5.88 2.17
N ARG A 219 9.52 -5.95 2.47
CA ARG A 219 8.80 -4.87 3.14
C ARG A 219 9.25 -4.80 4.59
N VAL A 220 9.66 -3.61 5.03
CA VAL A 220 10.17 -3.36 6.39
C VAL A 220 9.07 -2.83 7.28
N MET A 221 8.29 -1.85 6.78
CA MET A 221 7.23 -1.19 7.55
C MET A 221 6.28 -0.43 6.65
N VAL A 222 5.12 -0.10 7.23
CA VAL A 222 4.11 0.81 6.68
C VAL A 222 4.07 2.04 7.58
N GLU A 223 4.20 3.23 7.00
CA GLU A 223 4.20 4.51 7.74
C GLU A 223 3.21 5.51 7.12
N PRO A 224 2.55 6.37 7.91
CA PRO A 224 1.78 7.50 7.36
C PRO A 224 2.67 8.45 6.56
N TRP A 225 2.18 8.93 5.41
CA TRP A 225 2.88 9.84 4.51
C TRP A 225 1.96 10.98 4.07
N ARG A 226 1.91 12.05 4.87
CA ARG A 226 0.96 13.16 4.69
C ARG A 226 -0.49 12.65 4.68
N GLU A 227 -1.15 12.66 3.53
CA GLU A 227 -2.52 12.18 3.29
C GLU A 227 -2.57 10.73 2.75
N HIS A 228 -1.41 10.10 2.61
CA HIS A 228 -1.21 8.76 2.06
C HIS A 228 -0.47 7.86 3.04
N PHE A 229 -0.12 6.66 2.62
CA PHE A 229 0.74 5.73 3.33
C PHE A 229 1.95 5.37 2.48
N SER A 230 3.07 5.08 3.14
CA SER A 230 4.34 4.69 2.54
C SER A 230 4.68 3.26 2.96
N PHE A 231 4.82 2.38 1.97
CA PHE A 231 5.38 1.04 2.17
C PHE A 231 6.88 1.12 1.94
N THR A 232 7.65 0.90 2.99
CA THR A 232 9.12 0.94 2.95
C THR A 232 9.67 -0.45 2.67
N TYR A 233 10.55 -0.54 1.68
CA TYR A 233 11.21 -1.75 1.22
C TYR A 233 12.72 -1.67 1.37
N LYS A 234 13.34 -2.82 1.68
CA LYS A 234 14.79 -3.01 1.72
C LYS A 234 15.20 -4.04 0.69
N CYS A 235 16.25 -3.74 -0.07
CA CYS A 235 16.86 -4.70 -1.00
C CYS A 235 17.53 -5.84 -0.21
N LEU A 236 17.22 -7.08 -0.56
CA LEU A 236 17.86 -8.27 0.01
C LEU A 236 19.16 -8.54 -0.73
N SER A 237 20.24 -8.83 -0.02
CA SER A 237 21.50 -9.21 -0.67
C SER A 237 21.32 -10.51 -1.47
N SER A 238 21.93 -10.60 -2.66
CA SER A 238 22.18 -11.92 -3.24
C SER A 238 23.12 -12.66 -2.27
N LYS A 239 22.76 -13.87 -1.90
CA LYS A 239 23.68 -14.77 -1.20
C LYS A 239 24.70 -15.28 -2.20
#